data_AF-I4DPV5-F1
#
_entry.id   AF-I4DPV5-F1
#
_cell.length_a   1.000
_cell.length_b   1.000
_cell.length_c   1.000
_cell.angle_alpha   90.00
_cell.angle_beta   90.00
_cell.angle_gamma   90.00
#
_symmetry.space_group_name_H-M   'P 1'
#
loop_
_entity.id
_entity.type
_entity.pdbx_description
1 polymer ?
#
loop_
_entity_poly.entity_id
_entity_poly.type
_entity_poly.pdbx_seq_one_letter_code
_entity_poly.pdbx_strand_id
1 'polypeptide(L)'
;MPGGAENLYYSYDVGPVHFVSISTEPYYFLQYGLKVLENQFRWLHRDLSEANREENRAKRPWIVLYGHRPMYCSNSDDIDCSFEYTRKGLPIWGSYGMEPLLKQYGVDLVVWAHEHSYERLWPVYDEQVYNGSLHQPYTNPGAPVHVVTGSAGCQEGRDHFKRKPHKWSAFRSQDYGYTRFKAFNKTHINMEQVSVDLDGQVIDSFWLIKDRSEL
;
A
#
# COMPACT_ATOMS: atom_id res chain seq x y z
N MET A 1 -8.87 -18.95 6.86
CA MET A 1 -7.84 -18.57 5.88
C MET A 1 -7.59 -19.78 4.99
N PRO A 2 -7.66 -19.66 3.65
CA PRO A 2 -7.32 -20.77 2.78
C PRO A 2 -5.80 -20.97 2.74
N GLY A 3 -5.34 -22.19 3.07
CA GLY A 3 -3.96 -22.65 2.85
C GLY A 3 -3.07 -22.79 4.08
N GLY A 4 -3.14 -23.94 4.76
CA GLY A 4 -2.05 -24.45 5.64
C GLY A 4 -1.69 -23.63 6.88
N ALA A 5 -0.75 -24.14 7.68
CA ALA A 5 -0.43 -23.64 9.03
C ALA A 5 0.36 -22.31 9.10
N GLU A 6 0.54 -21.59 7.99
CA GLU A 6 1.26 -20.31 7.95
C GLU A 6 0.35 -19.22 7.36
N ASN A 7 -0.56 -18.70 8.20
CA ASN A 7 -1.63 -17.77 7.83
C ASN A 7 -1.21 -16.28 7.78
N LEU A 8 0.09 -15.98 7.63
CA LEU A 8 0.60 -14.61 7.75
C LEU A 8 0.44 -13.77 6.47
N TYR A 9 0.27 -14.41 5.32
CA TYR A 9 0.09 -13.79 4.01
C TYR A 9 -0.77 -14.67 3.12
N TYR A 10 -1.59 -14.06 2.27
CA TYR A 10 -2.59 -14.74 1.44
C TYR A 10 -3.16 -13.77 0.40
N SER A 11 -3.85 -14.30 -0.61
CA SER A 11 -4.55 -13.49 -1.62
C SER A 11 -5.98 -14.01 -1.83
N TYR A 12 -6.84 -13.15 -2.34
CA TYR A 12 -8.22 -13.50 -2.70
C TYR A 12 -8.81 -12.51 -3.70
N ASP A 13 -9.87 -12.92 -4.38
CA ASP A 13 -10.54 -12.14 -5.41
C ASP A 13 -11.92 -11.66 -4.94
N VAL A 14 -12.23 -10.37 -5.14
CA VAL A 14 -13.58 -9.82 -4.95
C VAL A 14 -13.91 -8.87 -6.09
N GLY A 15 -14.92 -9.23 -6.89
CA GLY A 15 -15.33 -8.41 -8.03
C GLY A 15 -14.16 -8.15 -9.00
N PRO A 16 -13.86 -6.89 -9.36
CA PRO A 16 -12.78 -6.54 -10.29
C PRO A 16 -11.40 -6.44 -9.61
N VAL A 17 -11.25 -6.85 -8.34
CA VAL A 17 -10.03 -6.65 -7.56
C VAL A 17 -9.44 -7.98 -7.10
N HIS A 18 -8.13 -8.11 -7.29
CA HIS A 18 -7.28 -9.11 -6.65
C HIS A 18 -6.60 -8.47 -5.43
N PHE A 19 -6.89 -9.00 -4.24
CA PHE A 19 -6.37 -8.52 -2.97
C PHE A 19 -5.22 -9.39 -2.48
N VAL A 20 -4.14 -8.76 -2.02
CA VAL A 20 -2.92 -9.42 -1.54
C VAL A 20 -2.60 -8.92 -0.13
N SER A 21 -2.65 -9.82 0.85
CA SER A 21 -2.20 -9.57 2.22
C SER A 21 -0.76 -10.03 2.38
N ILE A 22 0.09 -9.19 2.94
CA ILE A 22 1.44 -9.57 3.36
C ILE A 22 1.65 -9.35 4.86
N SER A 23 2.64 -10.04 5.42
CA SER A 23 3.17 -9.73 6.74
C SER A 23 4.44 -8.90 6.62
N THR A 24 4.49 -7.76 7.29
CA THR A 24 5.67 -6.89 7.32
C THR A 24 6.66 -7.31 8.41
N GLU A 25 6.21 -8.03 9.45
CA GLU A 25 7.02 -8.39 10.61
C GLU A 25 8.29 -9.19 10.26
N PRO A 26 8.30 -10.12 9.29
CA PRO A 26 9.53 -10.81 8.88
C PRO A 26 10.66 -9.89 8.41
N TYR A 27 10.37 -8.63 8.02
CA TYR A 27 11.40 -7.64 7.66
C TYR A 27 12.06 -6.98 8.88
N TYR A 28 11.36 -6.90 10.01
CA TYR A 28 11.80 -6.17 11.21
C TYR A 28 12.24 -7.11 12.34
N PHE A 29 11.83 -8.38 12.30
CA PHE A 29 12.14 -9.37 13.33
C PHE A 29 12.92 -10.59 12.78
N LEU A 30 14.05 -10.32 12.14
CA LEU A 30 14.90 -11.34 11.49
C LEU A 30 15.44 -12.42 12.44
N GLN A 31 15.49 -12.14 13.75
CA GLN A 31 15.88 -13.10 14.78
C GLN A 31 14.99 -14.35 14.82
N TYR A 32 13.77 -14.28 14.28
CA TYR A 32 12.86 -15.44 14.18
C TYR A 32 13.06 -16.24 12.88
N GLY A 33 14.05 -15.89 12.07
CA GLY A 33 14.51 -16.66 10.93
C GLY A 33 14.11 -16.09 9.56
N LEU A 34 15.07 -16.11 8.63
CA LEU A 34 14.91 -15.59 7.26
C LEU A 34 13.99 -16.42 6.37
N LYS A 35 13.70 -17.66 6.74
CA LYS A 35 12.91 -18.58 5.92
C LYS A 35 11.48 -18.09 5.70
N VAL A 36 10.88 -17.44 6.71
CA VAL A 36 9.53 -16.87 6.60
C VAL A 36 9.52 -15.73 5.58
N LEU A 37 10.52 -14.84 5.64
CA LEU A 37 10.70 -13.75 4.68
C LEU A 37 10.89 -14.27 3.25
N GLU A 38 11.79 -15.23 3.07
CA GLU A 38 12.07 -15.84 1.76
C GLU A 38 10.82 -16.53 1.19
N ASN A 39 10.09 -17.28 2.02
CA ASN A 39 8.86 -17.96 1.63
C ASN A 39 7.78 -16.96 1.20
N GLN A 40 7.57 -15.90 1.98
CA GLN A 40 6.63 -14.84 1.64
C GLN A 40 7.03 -14.15 0.34
N PHE A 41 8.30 -13.75 0.19
CA PHE A 41 8.75 -13.03 -1.01
C PHE A 41 8.60 -13.88 -2.27
N ARG A 42 8.95 -15.17 -2.20
CA ARG A 42 8.75 -16.11 -3.31
C ARG A 42 7.28 -16.36 -3.60
N TRP A 43 6.44 -16.46 -2.56
CA TRP A 43 4.99 -16.58 -2.73
C TRP A 43 4.41 -15.34 -3.41
N LEU A 44 4.75 -14.14 -2.92
CA LEU A 44 4.27 -12.86 -3.44
C LEU A 44 4.63 -12.70 -4.91
N HIS A 45 5.85 -13.03 -5.30
CA HIS A 45 6.28 -12.99 -6.69
C HIS A 45 5.42 -13.91 -7.58
N ARG A 46 5.10 -15.14 -7.12
CA ARG A 46 4.24 -16.06 -7.90
C ARG A 46 2.80 -15.56 -7.99
N ASP A 47 2.27 -15.09 -6.88
CA ASP A 47 0.90 -14.59 -6.77
C ASP A 47 0.69 -13.36 -7.68
N LEU A 48 1.56 -12.37 -7.59
CA LEU A 48 1.53 -11.18 -8.45
C LEU A 48 1.77 -11.53 -9.93
N SER A 49 2.66 -12.49 -10.22
CA SER A 49 2.87 -12.95 -11.59
C SER A 49 1.64 -13.63 -12.19
N GLU A 50 0.87 -14.36 -11.38
CA GLU A 50 -0.39 -14.98 -11.81
C GLU A 50 -1.46 -13.89 -12.01
N ALA A 51 -1.65 -13.02 -11.03
CA ALA A 51 -2.63 -11.94 -11.08
C ALA A 51 -2.38 -10.97 -12.24
N ASN A 52 -1.12 -10.75 -12.61
CA ASN A 52 -0.73 -9.86 -13.71
C ASN A 52 -0.82 -10.51 -15.11
N ARG A 53 -1.21 -11.78 -15.24
CA ARG A 53 -1.49 -12.35 -16.57
C ARG A 53 -2.63 -11.61 -17.24
N GLU A 54 -2.53 -11.43 -18.55
CA GLU A 54 -3.51 -10.70 -19.37
C GLU A 54 -4.95 -11.20 -19.13
N GLU A 55 -5.15 -12.52 -19.12
CA GLU A 55 -6.46 -13.15 -18.87
C GLU A 55 -7.04 -12.87 -17.46
N ASN A 56 -6.18 -12.68 -16.46
CA ASN A 56 -6.57 -12.36 -15.09
C ASN A 56 -6.82 -10.86 -14.93
N ARG A 57 -5.96 -10.00 -15.50
CA ARG A 57 -6.15 -8.54 -15.55
C ARG A 57 -7.42 -8.15 -16.32
N ALA A 58 -7.74 -8.83 -17.42
CA ALA A 58 -8.97 -8.59 -18.17
C ALA A 58 -10.23 -8.85 -17.32
N LYS A 59 -10.17 -9.77 -16.36
CA LYS A 59 -11.27 -10.05 -15.40
C LYS A 59 -11.20 -9.10 -14.19
N ARG A 60 -10.00 -8.90 -13.66
CA ARG A 60 -9.68 -8.20 -12.41
C ARG A 60 -8.51 -7.25 -12.64
N PRO A 61 -8.77 -6.07 -13.20
CA PRO A 61 -7.72 -5.16 -13.59
C PRO A 61 -7.03 -4.53 -12.40
N TRP A 62 -7.59 -4.62 -11.19
CA TRP A 62 -7.03 -4.02 -9.99
C TRP A 62 -6.28 -5.04 -9.14
N ILE A 63 -5.01 -4.77 -8.85
CA ILE A 63 -4.27 -5.47 -7.80
C ILE A 63 -4.07 -4.50 -6.63
N VAL A 64 -4.61 -4.88 -5.47
CA VAL A 64 -4.51 -4.10 -4.23
C VAL A 64 -3.74 -4.90 -3.20
N LEU A 65 -2.59 -4.39 -2.78
CA LEU A 65 -1.80 -4.98 -1.70
C LEU A 65 -2.08 -4.26 -0.38
N TYR A 66 -2.04 -4.99 0.73
CA TYR A 66 -2.05 -4.38 2.05
C TYR A 66 -1.11 -5.10 3.01
N GLY A 67 -0.51 -4.32 3.90
CA GLY A 67 0.39 -4.76 4.95
C GLY A 67 0.34 -3.80 6.14
N HIS A 68 1.00 -4.17 7.25
CA HIS A 68 0.95 -3.36 8.46
C HIS A 68 1.91 -2.16 8.39
N ARG A 69 3.22 -2.40 8.35
CA ARG A 69 4.26 -1.35 8.36
C ARG A 69 4.46 -0.72 6.97
N PRO A 70 4.40 0.62 6.82
CA PRO A 70 4.46 1.26 5.52
C PRO A 70 5.86 1.25 4.89
N MET A 71 5.90 1.24 3.55
CA MET A 71 7.15 1.49 2.79
C MET A 71 7.58 2.96 2.82
N TYR A 72 6.61 3.86 2.97
CA TYR A 72 6.77 5.30 2.94
C TYR A 72 5.95 5.91 4.07
N CYS A 73 6.60 6.68 4.95
CA CYS A 73 5.92 7.47 5.96
C CYS A 73 6.67 8.75 6.27
N SER A 74 5.92 9.78 6.64
CA SER A 74 6.44 11.12 6.92
C SER A 74 6.27 11.54 8.39
N ASN A 75 6.01 10.58 9.27
CA ASN A 75 5.93 10.73 10.71
C ASN A 75 7.32 10.99 11.32
N SER A 76 7.35 11.63 12.48
CA SER A 76 8.57 12.20 13.10
C SER A 76 9.05 11.45 14.33
N ASP A 77 8.20 10.57 14.83
CA ASP A 77 8.26 9.85 16.08
C ASP A 77 8.56 8.36 15.90
N ASP A 78 8.33 7.80 14.71
CA ASP A 78 8.63 6.40 14.43
C ASP A 78 10.00 6.20 13.75
N ILE A 79 10.82 5.33 14.37
CA ILE A 79 12.09 4.88 13.82
C ILE A 79 11.89 4.00 12.57
N ASP A 80 10.73 3.35 12.45
CA ASP A 80 10.36 2.50 11.33
C ASP A 80 10.18 3.32 10.04
N CYS A 81 9.86 4.61 10.14
CA CYS A 81 9.97 5.56 9.03
C CYS A 81 11.39 5.85 8.55
N SER A 82 12.40 5.43 9.31
CA SER A 82 13.81 5.54 8.95
C SER A 82 14.36 4.23 8.39
N PHE A 83 13.67 3.10 8.60
CA PHE A 83 14.09 1.77 8.15
C PHE A 83 13.26 1.30 6.96
N GLU A 84 13.88 1.30 5.79
CA GLU A 84 13.20 1.02 4.53
C GLU A 84 13.24 -0.47 4.14
N TYR A 85 13.24 -1.40 5.12
CA TYR A 85 13.44 -2.83 4.85
C TYR A 85 12.36 -3.43 3.95
N THR A 86 11.10 -3.04 4.16
CA THR A 86 9.97 -3.43 3.30
C THR A 86 10.15 -2.95 1.86
N ARG A 87 10.70 -1.74 1.67
CA ARG A 87 10.89 -1.07 0.39
C ARG A 87 12.13 -1.58 -0.35
N LYS A 88 13.31 -1.42 0.27
CA LYS A 88 14.65 -1.69 -0.27
C LYS A 88 15.16 -3.11 0.00
N GLY A 89 14.49 -3.86 0.88
CA GLY A 89 14.96 -5.18 1.30
C GLY A 89 15.99 -5.11 2.42
N LEU A 90 16.58 -6.27 2.73
CA LEU A 90 17.57 -6.36 3.79
C LEU A 90 18.90 -5.72 3.36
N PRO A 91 19.65 -5.06 4.28
CA PRO A 91 20.99 -4.53 4.00
C PRO A 91 21.95 -5.62 3.50
N ILE A 92 21.68 -6.86 3.89
CA ILE A 92 22.38 -8.06 3.45
C ILE A 92 21.92 -8.33 2.00
N TRP A 93 22.72 -7.82 1.05
CA TRP A 93 22.65 -8.02 -0.41
C TRP A 93 21.45 -7.36 -1.12
N GLY A 94 20.72 -6.43 -0.49
CA GLY A 94 19.55 -5.78 -1.10
C GLY A 94 18.45 -6.78 -1.46
N SER A 95 18.39 -7.90 -0.72
CA SER A 95 17.49 -9.01 -1.01
C SER A 95 16.10 -8.75 -0.45
N TYR A 96 15.08 -9.25 -1.15
CA TYR A 96 13.67 -9.23 -0.71
C TYR A 96 12.98 -7.85 -0.69
N GLY A 97 13.54 -6.82 -1.35
CA GLY A 97 12.87 -5.52 -1.51
C GLY A 97 11.61 -5.65 -2.36
N MET A 98 10.47 -5.21 -1.84
CA MET A 98 9.18 -5.41 -2.51
C MET A 98 8.85 -4.29 -3.50
N GLU A 99 9.36 -3.07 -3.33
CA GLU A 99 9.00 -1.95 -4.20
C GLU A 99 9.24 -2.22 -5.71
N PRO A 100 10.41 -2.75 -6.14
CA PRO A 100 10.62 -3.14 -7.54
C PRO A 100 9.60 -4.18 -8.03
N LEU A 101 9.26 -5.14 -7.17
CA LEU A 101 8.29 -6.21 -7.47
C LEU A 101 6.88 -5.63 -7.68
N LEU A 102 6.45 -4.73 -6.80
CA LEU A 102 5.12 -4.11 -6.87
C LEU A 102 4.97 -3.29 -8.16
N LYS A 103 6.01 -2.52 -8.53
CA LYS A 103 6.02 -1.78 -9.79
C LYS A 103 6.05 -2.70 -11.01
N GLN A 104 6.90 -3.73 -11.00
CA GLN A 104 7.02 -4.67 -12.12
C GLN A 104 5.70 -5.36 -12.45
N TYR A 105 4.93 -5.76 -11.43
CA TYR A 105 3.65 -6.43 -11.60
C TYR A 105 2.45 -5.47 -11.66
N GLY A 106 2.68 -4.16 -11.70
CA GLY A 106 1.62 -3.16 -11.85
C GLY A 106 0.65 -3.13 -10.68
N VAL A 107 1.12 -3.32 -9.44
CA VAL A 107 0.26 -3.15 -8.25
C VAL A 107 -0.26 -1.72 -8.24
N ASP A 108 -1.57 -1.58 -8.08
CA ASP A 108 -2.25 -0.31 -8.35
C ASP A 108 -2.33 0.55 -7.09
N LEU A 109 -2.67 -0.09 -5.98
CA LEU A 109 -2.87 0.53 -4.69
C LEU A 109 -2.21 -0.33 -3.62
N VAL A 110 -1.55 0.33 -2.68
CA VAL A 110 -0.96 -0.31 -1.51
C VAL A 110 -1.44 0.38 -0.24
N VAL A 111 -2.09 -0.38 0.63
CA VAL A 111 -2.67 0.14 1.87
C VAL A 111 -1.81 -0.30 3.07
N TRP A 112 -1.48 0.66 3.91
CA TRP A 112 -0.65 0.48 5.10
C TRP A 112 -1.38 0.91 6.36
N ALA A 113 -0.83 0.51 7.51
CA ALA A 113 -1.22 0.95 8.84
C ALA A 113 0.06 1.28 9.63
N HIS A 114 0.18 0.77 10.86
CA HIS A 114 1.29 0.96 11.81
C HIS A 114 1.40 2.40 12.32
N GLU A 115 1.63 3.37 11.43
CA GLU A 115 1.58 4.78 11.80
C GLU A 115 0.14 5.18 12.13
N HIS A 116 -0.10 5.68 13.34
CA HIS A 116 -1.36 6.17 13.88
C HIS A 116 -1.76 7.53 13.28
N SER A 117 -1.75 7.60 11.95
CA SER A 117 -2.11 8.76 11.15
C SER A 117 -2.74 8.32 9.83
N TYR A 118 -3.25 9.30 9.07
CA TYR A 118 -3.66 9.11 7.68
C TYR A 118 -2.72 9.87 6.75
N GLU A 119 -2.17 9.18 5.75
CA GLU A 119 -1.34 9.81 4.72
C GLU A 119 -1.65 9.19 3.35
N ARG A 120 -2.09 10.02 2.40
CA ARG A 120 -2.17 9.67 0.99
C ARG A 120 -0.94 10.18 0.27
N LEU A 121 -0.32 9.30 -0.51
CA LEU A 121 0.81 9.63 -1.34
C LEU A 121 0.39 9.89 -2.79
N TRP A 122 1.22 10.63 -3.51
CA TRP A 122 1.25 10.55 -4.96
C TRP A 122 1.72 9.15 -5.40
N PRO A 123 1.43 8.70 -6.63
CA PRO A 123 2.09 7.53 -7.20
C PRO A 123 3.60 7.67 -7.07
N VAL A 124 4.25 6.72 -6.40
CA VAL A 124 5.66 6.87 -6.01
C VAL A 124 6.43 5.59 -6.27
N TYR A 125 7.66 5.76 -6.76
CA TYR A 125 8.63 4.69 -6.87
C TYR A 125 10.03 5.26 -6.68
N ASP A 126 10.81 4.64 -5.82
CA ASP A 126 12.16 5.10 -5.47
C ASP A 126 12.17 6.59 -5.07
N GLU A 127 11.21 6.97 -4.21
CA GLU A 127 10.98 8.35 -3.73
C GLU A 127 10.66 9.39 -4.82
N GLN A 128 10.53 8.98 -6.09
CA GLN A 128 10.14 9.85 -7.19
C GLN A 128 8.65 9.71 -7.51
N VAL A 129 8.02 10.83 -7.87
CA VAL A 129 6.59 10.88 -8.18
C VAL A 129 6.34 10.53 -9.65
N TYR A 130 5.41 9.61 -9.90
CA TYR A 130 5.00 9.11 -11.23
C TYR A 130 3.51 9.36 -11.49
N ASN A 131 3.08 10.60 -11.28
CA ASN A 131 1.73 11.06 -11.61
C ASN A 131 1.40 10.74 -13.07
N GLY A 132 0.15 10.35 -13.36
CA GLY A 132 -0.30 10.19 -14.75
C GLY A 132 -0.29 11.50 -15.54
N SER A 133 -0.75 12.59 -14.93
CA SER A 133 -0.55 13.95 -15.43
C SER A 133 -0.54 14.97 -14.29
N LEU A 134 -0.24 16.23 -14.60
CA LEU A 134 -0.27 17.33 -13.63
C LEU A 134 -1.68 17.54 -13.03
N HIS A 135 -2.73 17.42 -13.86
CA HIS A 135 -4.11 17.67 -13.44
C HIS A 135 -4.85 16.41 -13.00
N GLN A 136 -4.40 15.24 -13.42
CA GLN A 136 -4.98 13.94 -13.10
C GLN A 136 -3.87 12.98 -12.63
N PRO A 137 -3.32 13.20 -11.42
CA PRO A 137 -2.16 12.45 -10.94
C PRO A 137 -2.46 10.96 -10.74
N TYR A 138 -3.71 10.60 -10.46
CA TYR A 138 -4.17 9.24 -10.18
C TYR A 138 -4.88 8.56 -11.38
N THR A 139 -4.72 9.09 -12.60
CA THR A 139 -5.25 8.47 -13.82
C THR A 139 -4.11 7.84 -14.61
N ASN A 140 -4.15 6.52 -14.81
CA ASN A 140 -3.04 5.71 -15.35
C ASN A 140 -1.68 6.06 -14.72
N PRO A 141 -1.55 6.04 -13.38
CA PRO A 141 -0.29 6.41 -12.73
C PRO A 141 0.83 5.42 -13.11
N GLY A 142 2.06 5.92 -13.24
CA GLY A 142 3.24 5.12 -13.63
C GLY A 142 3.89 4.34 -12.47
N ALA A 143 3.30 4.38 -11.28
CA ALA A 143 3.76 3.68 -10.08
C ALA A 143 2.57 3.39 -9.14
N PRO A 144 2.73 2.45 -8.19
CA PRO A 144 1.70 2.20 -7.19
C PRO A 144 1.35 3.45 -6.37
N VAL A 145 0.07 3.59 -6.02
CA VAL A 145 -0.38 4.60 -5.05
C VAL A 145 -0.31 4.00 -3.65
N HIS A 146 0.29 4.70 -2.70
CA HIS A 146 0.36 4.26 -1.31
C HIS A 146 -0.58 5.10 -0.43
N VAL A 147 -1.28 4.43 0.49
CA VAL A 147 -2.14 5.07 1.50
C VAL A 147 -1.84 4.46 2.87
N VAL A 148 -1.48 5.29 3.83
CA VAL A 148 -1.39 4.93 5.24
C VAL A 148 -2.71 5.29 5.91
N THR A 149 -3.35 4.34 6.60
CA THR A 149 -4.63 4.53 7.30
C THR A 149 -4.61 3.82 8.66
N GLY A 150 -3.59 4.11 9.49
CA GLY A 150 -3.42 3.47 10.79
C GLY A 150 -4.08 4.19 11.99
N SER A 151 -4.76 5.32 11.77
CA SER A 151 -5.38 6.13 12.84
C SER A 151 -6.76 5.62 13.31
N ALA A 152 -6.93 4.31 13.52
CA ALA A 152 -8.22 3.75 13.94
C ALA A 152 -8.52 3.89 15.46
N GLY A 153 -7.59 4.42 16.27
CA GLY A 153 -7.79 4.65 17.71
C GLY A 153 -6.92 3.79 18.63
N CYS A 154 -5.66 3.51 18.27
CA CYS A 154 -4.73 2.81 19.15
C CYS A 154 -4.52 3.57 20.48
N GLN A 155 -4.28 2.83 21.56
CA GLN A 155 -4.02 3.40 22.90
C GLN A 155 -2.74 4.25 22.97
N GLU A 156 -1.82 4.06 22.03
CA GLU A 156 -0.54 4.76 21.96
C GLU A 156 -0.70 6.22 21.48
N GLY A 157 -1.87 6.60 20.97
CA GLY A 157 -2.18 7.96 20.55
C GLY A 157 -2.16 8.15 19.05
N ARG A 158 -1.72 9.32 18.60
CA ARG A 158 -1.58 9.72 17.19
C ARG A 158 -0.13 10.07 16.92
N ASP A 159 0.36 9.68 15.76
CA ASP A 159 1.75 9.98 15.39
C ASP A 159 1.86 11.36 14.75
N HIS A 160 2.94 12.07 15.07
CA HIS A 160 3.19 13.43 14.62
C HIS A 160 3.94 13.45 13.29
N PHE A 161 3.49 14.28 12.37
CA PHE A 161 4.19 14.45 11.10
C PHE A 161 5.44 15.33 11.19
N LYS A 162 6.44 15.01 10.38
CA LYS A 162 7.56 15.92 10.09
C LYS A 162 7.00 17.24 9.55
N ARG A 163 7.55 18.36 10.04
CA ARG A 163 7.12 19.72 9.68
C ARG A 163 7.06 19.96 8.18
N LYS A 164 8.09 19.51 7.46
CA LYS A 164 8.15 19.61 6.00
C LYS A 164 7.76 18.26 5.39
N PRO A 165 6.65 18.16 4.63
CA PRO A 165 6.31 16.93 3.94
C PRO A 165 7.35 16.57 2.88
N HIS A 166 7.51 15.28 2.62
CA HIS A 166 8.23 14.80 1.46
C HIS A 166 7.45 15.13 0.17
N LYS A 167 8.14 15.21 -0.98
CA LYS A 167 7.50 15.57 -2.26
C LYS A 167 6.42 14.58 -2.71
N TRP A 168 6.52 13.33 -2.28
CA TRP A 168 5.55 12.27 -2.57
C TRP A 168 4.34 12.29 -1.65
N SER A 169 4.32 13.10 -0.58
CA SER A 169 3.19 13.23 0.33
C SER A 169 2.14 14.16 -0.29
N ALA A 170 0.93 13.66 -0.51
CA ALA A 170 -0.14 14.40 -1.17
C ALA A 170 -1.13 15.00 -0.16
N PHE A 171 -1.51 14.23 0.87
CA PHE A 171 -2.41 14.66 1.93
C PHE A 171 -2.06 13.96 3.24
N ARG A 172 -2.17 14.67 4.36
CA ARG A 172 -1.86 14.16 5.70
C ARG A 172 -2.92 14.61 6.70
N SER A 173 -3.33 13.73 7.59
CA SER A 173 -4.19 14.04 8.72
C SER A 173 -3.81 13.21 9.93
N GLN A 174 -3.91 13.81 11.12
CA GLN A 174 -3.73 13.11 12.39
C GLN A 174 -5.08 12.69 12.99
N ASP A 175 -6.19 12.98 12.32
CA ASP A 175 -7.51 12.64 12.86
C ASP A 175 -7.65 11.12 13.04
N TYR A 176 -8.31 10.71 14.11
CA TYR A 176 -8.82 9.35 14.18
C TYR A 176 -9.89 9.15 13.11
N GLY A 177 -9.89 7.98 12.50
CA GLY A 177 -10.73 7.75 11.34
C GLY A 177 -10.60 6.37 10.74
N TYR A 178 -11.27 6.21 9.60
CA TYR A 178 -11.20 5.00 8.80
C TYR A 178 -11.35 5.34 7.33
N THR A 179 -10.72 4.51 6.48
CA THR A 179 -10.83 4.62 5.04
C THR A 179 -12.00 3.76 4.53
N ARG A 180 -12.80 4.33 3.63
CA ARG A 180 -13.78 3.60 2.81
C ARG A 180 -13.18 3.34 1.44
N PHE A 181 -13.17 2.07 1.03
CA PHE A 181 -12.70 1.65 -0.30
C PHE A 181 -13.90 1.16 -1.13
N LYS A 182 -14.00 1.62 -2.38
CA LYS A 182 -15.03 1.16 -3.31
C LYS A 182 -14.47 1.00 -4.72
N ALA A 183 -14.43 -0.24 -5.19
CA ALA A 183 -14.24 -0.54 -6.61
C ALA A 183 -15.58 -0.43 -7.34
N PHE A 184 -15.78 0.63 -8.12
CA PHE A 184 -17.03 0.89 -8.83
C PHE A 184 -17.18 0.00 -10.06
N ASN A 185 -16.07 -0.21 -10.78
CA ASN A 185 -16.02 -1.00 -12.00
C ASN A 185 -14.55 -1.34 -12.32
N LYS A 186 -14.30 -1.87 -13.52
CA LYS A 186 -12.96 -2.21 -14.02
C LYS A 186 -12.01 -1.02 -14.20
N THR A 187 -12.51 0.22 -14.22
CA THR A 187 -11.73 1.42 -14.51
C THR A 187 -11.67 2.43 -13.36
N HIS A 188 -12.51 2.31 -12.32
CA HIS A 188 -12.59 3.29 -11.25
C HIS A 188 -12.62 2.65 -9.86
N ILE A 189 -11.63 3.00 -9.05
CA ILE A 189 -11.63 2.84 -7.58
C ILE A 189 -11.78 4.23 -6.96
N ASN A 190 -12.58 4.33 -5.91
CA ASN A 190 -12.62 5.50 -5.04
C ASN A 190 -12.20 5.11 -3.62
N MET A 191 -11.46 6.01 -2.98
CA MET A 191 -11.14 5.93 -1.57
C MET A 191 -11.50 7.24 -0.89
N GLU A 192 -12.03 7.12 0.32
CA GLU A 192 -12.40 8.26 1.16
C GLU A 192 -11.88 8.05 2.57
N GLN A 193 -11.24 9.06 3.15
CA GLN A 193 -10.90 9.06 4.57
C GLN A 193 -11.99 9.78 5.36
N VAL A 194 -12.57 9.06 6.31
CA VAL A 194 -13.60 9.58 7.23
C VAL A 194 -12.95 9.92 8.56
N SER A 195 -13.11 11.16 9.01
CA SER A 195 -12.64 11.62 10.32
C SER A 195 -13.71 11.40 11.39
N VAL A 196 -13.37 10.69 12.44
CA VAL A 196 -14.18 10.52 13.65
C VAL A 196 -14.10 11.78 14.53
N ASP A 197 -12.96 12.46 14.54
CA ASP A 197 -12.77 13.71 15.29
C ASP A 197 -13.65 14.86 14.76
N LEU A 198 -14.09 14.75 13.51
CA LEU A 198 -15.00 15.69 12.85
C LEU A 198 -16.38 15.07 12.58
N ASP A 199 -16.88 14.25 13.49
CA ASP A 199 -18.24 13.68 13.48
C ASP A 199 -18.60 12.91 12.19
N GLY A 200 -17.63 12.21 11.59
CA GLY A 200 -17.82 11.40 10.39
C GLY A 200 -17.70 12.15 9.07
N GLN A 201 -17.10 13.35 9.06
CA GLN A 201 -16.82 14.09 7.83
C GLN A 201 -15.76 13.39 6.97
N VAL A 202 -15.93 13.45 5.64
CA VAL A 202 -14.91 13.01 4.68
C VAL A 202 -13.86 14.12 4.56
N ILE A 203 -12.64 13.84 5.01
CA ILE A 203 -11.54 14.81 5.02
C ILE A 203 -10.60 14.66 3.82
N ASP A 204 -10.64 13.52 3.14
CA ASP A 204 -9.92 13.28 1.90
C ASP A 204 -10.69 12.30 1.00
N SER A 205 -10.62 12.50 -0.31
CA SER A 205 -11.25 11.62 -1.30
C SER A 205 -10.48 11.69 -2.61
N PHE A 206 -10.23 10.52 -3.23
CA PHE A 206 -9.60 10.46 -4.53
C PHE A 206 -10.11 9.29 -5.36
N TRP A 207 -9.94 9.41 -6.67
CA TRP A 207 -10.23 8.37 -7.65
C TRP A 207 -8.93 7.84 -8.24
N LEU A 208 -8.76 6.52 -8.22
CA LEU A 208 -7.75 5.82 -8.97
C LEU A 208 -8.40 5.29 -10.25
N ILE A 209 -7.90 5.73 -11.40
CA ILE A 209 -8.56 5.55 -12.70
C ILE A 209 -7.62 4.84 -13.67
N LYS A 210 -8.15 3.84 -14.38
CA LYS A 210 -7.53 3.21 -15.54
C LYS A 210 -8.35 3.48 -16.79
N ASP A 211 -7.71 3.91 -17.85
CA ASP A 211 -8.34 4.02 -19.16
C ASP A 211 -8.55 2.63 -19.77
N ARG A 212 -9.53 2.50 -20.65
CA ARG A 212 -9.88 1.21 -21.27
C ARG A 212 -8.77 0.61 -22.14
N SER A 213 -7.79 1.40 -22.58
CA SER A 213 -6.62 0.92 -23.31
C SER A 213 -5.61 0.18 -22.44
N GLU A 214 -5.72 0.31 -21.11
CA GLU A 214 -4.84 -0.31 -20.11
C GLU A 214 -5.49 -1.56 -19.45
N LEU A 215 -6.64 -2.02 -19.98
CA LEU A 215 -7.41 -3.17 -19.46
C LEU A 215 -7.19 -4.45 -20.27
#